data_AF-A0A9Q1MM83-F1
#
_entry.id   AF-A0A9Q1MM83-F1
#
_cell.length_a   1.000
_cell.length_b   1.000
_cell.length_c   1.000
_cell.angle_alpha   90.00
_cell.angle_beta   90.00
_cell.angle_gamma   90.00
#
_symmetry.space_group_name_H-M   'P 1'
#
loop_
_entity.id
_entity.type
_entity.pdbx_description
1 polymer ?
#
loop_
_entity_poly.entity_id
_entity_poly.type
_entity_poly.pdbx_seq_one_letter_code
_entity_poly.pdbx_strand_id
1 'polypeptide(L)'
;MEHLETTDSRASSAESNILEDTLPVGALSLKGILFCWFTQQKIVGGKDGSSFVFCEGAKGRLQKYWLKGEKAGTSEVMAVLPGYPDNVRANERGEFWVAIHSRATIYSYINSKDPQLRLFLLKLPIPVKLRSLLHGGQLRAIIVKCSPEGKLLQILEDGEGKVVIAVSEVEERDGKLWMGSVLMPFIAVYQLE
;
A
#
# COMPACT_ATOMS: atom_id res chain seq x y z
N MET A 1 25.56 -26.35 -16.38
CA MET A 1 24.19 -26.91 -16.38
C MET A 1 24.03 -27.52 -15.01
N GLU A 2 23.58 -26.71 -14.06
CA GLU A 2 23.46 -27.09 -12.65
C GLU A 2 22.10 -26.63 -12.14
N HIS A 3 21.54 -27.50 -11.30
CA HIS A 3 20.13 -27.65 -11.03
C HIS A 3 19.56 -26.55 -10.13
N LEU A 4 18.36 -26.08 -10.45
CA LEU A 4 17.50 -25.28 -9.58
C LEU A 4 16.97 -26.19 -8.46
N GLU A 5 17.28 -25.88 -7.21
CA GLU A 5 16.64 -26.48 -6.05
C GLU A 5 15.34 -25.73 -5.73
N THR A 6 14.22 -26.45 -5.77
CA THR A 6 12.93 -26.03 -5.21
C THR A 6 12.83 -26.55 -3.78
N THR A 7 12.87 -25.67 -2.79
CA THR A 7 12.61 -26.05 -1.40
C THR A 7 11.11 -26.04 -1.11
N ASP A 8 10.55 -27.24 -0.94
CA ASP A 8 9.26 -27.51 -0.31
C ASP A 8 9.42 -27.40 1.22
N SER A 9 8.63 -26.53 1.86
CA SER A 9 8.54 -26.47 3.31
C SER A 9 7.09 -26.64 3.75
N ARG A 10 6.73 -27.90 4.01
CA ARG A 10 5.64 -28.25 4.93
C ARG A 10 5.97 -27.70 6.31
N ALA A 11 5.21 -26.70 6.75
CA ALA A 11 5.18 -26.25 8.14
C ALA A 11 3.76 -26.43 8.69
N SER A 12 3.64 -27.47 9.52
CA SER A 12 2.78 -27.63 10.70
C SER A 12 1.49 -26.81 10.78
N SER A 13 0.40 -27.54 10.55
CA SER A 13 -0.93 -27.33 11.10
C SER A 13 -0.94 -27.07 12.61
N ALA A 14 -1.29 -25.85 13.02
CA ALA A 14 -2.05 -25.55 14.25
C ALA A 14 -2.15 -24.02 14.38
N GLU A 15 -3.22 -23.42 13.83
CA GLU A 15 -3.83 -22.13 14.24
C GLU A 15 -4.91 -21.64 13.23
N SER A 16 -5.60 -22.55 12.53
CA SER A 16 -6.63 -22.18 11.54
C SER A 16 -8.08 -22.28 12.04
N ASN A 17 -8.31 -22.41 13.36
CA ASN A 17 -9.65 -22.71 13.91
C ASN A 17 -10.27 -21.58 14.73
N ILE A 18 -10.06 -20.32 14.34
CA ILE A 18 -10.89 -19.21 14.81
C ILE A 18 -11.08 -18.29 13.61
N LEU A 19 -12.21 -18.43 12.90
CA LEU A 19 -12.85 -17.49 11.95
C LEU A 19 -13.68 -18.22 10.85
N GLU A 20 -13.75 -19.54 10.87
CA GLU A 20 -14.83 -20.27 10.18
C GLU A 20 -16.06 -20.31 11.07
N ASP A 21 -16.83 -19.22 11.13
CA ASP A 21 -18.28 -19.33 11.24
C ASP A 21 -18.97 -17.98 11.01
N THR A 22 -19.98 -18.02 10.14
CA THR A 22 -21.01 -17.01 9.88
C THR A 22 -20.69 -15.83 8.95
N LEU A 23 -20.45 -16.09 7.66
CA LEU A 23 -21.03 -15.24 6.60
C LEU A 23 -21.40 -16.09 5.37
N PRO A 24 -22.64 -15.96 4.83
CA PRO A 24 -23.06 -16.73 3.67
C PRO A 24 -22.27 -16.33 2.43
N VAL A 25 -21.72 -17.33 1.76
CA VAL A 25 -20.99 -17.24 0.49
C VAL A 25 -21.96 -16.76 -0.59
N GLY A 26 -22.05 -15.45 -0.85
CA GLY A 26 -22.88 -14.97 -1.96
C GLY A 26 -23.39 -13.53 -1.97
N ALA A 27 -22.94 -12.63 -1.10
CA ALA A 27 -23.39 -11.22 -1.15
C ALA A 27 -22.32 -10.20 -0.79
N LEU A 28 -21.22 -10.15 -1.55
CA LEU A 28 -20.39 -8.94 -1.57
C LEU A 28 -21.09 -7.88 -2.41
N SER A 29 -21.88 -7.04 -1.73
CA SER A 29 -22.35 -5.76 -2.29
C SER A 29 -21.19 -5.00 -2.93
N LEU A 30 -21.41 -4.30 -4.05
CA LEU A 30 -20.46 -3.34 -4.61
C LEU A 30 -19.94 -2.33 -3.56
N LYS A 31 -20.74 -2.05 -2.52
CA LYS A 31 -20.29 -1.27 -1.34
C LYS A 31 -19.26 -2.00 -0.50
N GLY A 32 -19.40 -3.32 -0.32
CA GLY A 32 -18.47 -4.17 0.42
C GLY A 32 -17.17 -4.41 -0.34
N ILE A 33 -17.22 -4.57 -1.67
CA ILE A 33 -16.01 -4.62 -2.51
C ILE A 33 -15.27 -3.28 -2.45
N LEU A 34 -15.98 -2.15 -2.60
CA LEU A 34 -15.36 -0.82 -2.51
C LEU A 34 -14.81 -0.51 -1.09
N PHE A 35 -15.40 -1.07 -0.04
CA PHE A 35 -14.92 -0.93 1.34
C PHE A 35 -13.68 -1.81 1.61
N CYS A 36 -13.63 -3.01 1.04
CA CYS A 36 -12.52 -3.96 1.19
C CYS A 36 -11.25 -3.49 0.46
N TRP A 37 -11.40 -2.86 -0.72
CA TRP A 37 -10.27 -2.31 -1.50
C TRP A 37 -9.63 -1.04 -0.91
N PHE A 38 -10.18 -0.44 0.16
CA PHE A 38 -9.65 0.79 0.77
C PHE A 38 -9.19 0.63 2.24
N THR A 39 -9.38 -0.52 2.88
CA THR A 39 -9.22 -0.65 4.35
C THR A 39 -8.16 -1.65 4.83
N GLN A 40 -7.53 -2.45 3.96
CA GLN A 40 -6.35 -3.22 4.38
C GLN A 40 -5.09 -2.36 4.27
N GLN A 41 -4.98 -1.36 5.14
CA GLN A 41 -3.75 -0.57 5.27
C GLN A 41 -2.97 -1.11 6.46
N LYS A 42 -1.74 -1.59 6.18
CA LYS A 42 -0.87 -2.10 7.22
C LYS A 42 -0.48 -0.98 8.20
N ILE A 43 -0.57 -1.27 9.50
CA ILE A 43 -0.11 -0.39 10.57
C ILE A 43 1.28 -0.85 11.01
N VAL A 44 2.18 0.11 11.21
CA VAL A 44 3.56 -0.16 11.67
C VAL A 44 3.82 0.60 12.96
N GLY A 45 4.28 -0.10 13.98
CA GLY A 45 4.67 0.53 15.24
C GLY A 45 5.91 1.40 15.07
N GLY A 46 5.93 2.55 15.74
CA GLY A 46 7.16 3.29 15.98
C GLY A 46 8.14 2.45 16.83
N LYS A 47 9.44 2.71 16.68
CA LYS A 47 10.51 1.93 17.31
C LYS A 47 10.40 1.85 18.84
N ASP A 48 9.78 2.85 19.46
CA ASP A 48 9.58 3.00 20.90
C ASP A 48 8.19 2.54 21.40
N GLY A 49 7.31 2.10 20.49
CA GLY A 49 5.93 1.75 20.81
C GLY A 49 5.09 2.91 21.37
N SER A 50 5.53 4.16 21.18
CA SER A 50 4.78 5.36 21.61
C SER A 50 3.80 5.84 20.55
N SER A 51 3.95 5.37 19.32
CA SER A 51 3.15 5.75 18.16
C SER A 51 3.05 4.61 17.16
N PHE A 52 2.13 4.73 16.21
CA PHE A 52 2.10 3.92 15.01
C PHE A 52 1.92 4.78 13.77
N VAL A 53 2.38 4.26 12.63
CA VAL A 53 2.28 4.89 11.32
C VAL A 53 1.37 4.04 10.45
N PHE A 54 0.51 4.70 9.69
CA PHE A 54 -0.39 4.06 8.75
C PHE A 54 -0.56 4.93 7.51
N CYS A 55 -0.94 4.30 6.41
CA CYS A 55 -1.27 5.00 5.19
C CYS A 55 -2.65 5.67 5.33
N GLU A 56 -2.84 6.82 4.68
CA GLU A 56 -4.16 7.34 4.38
C GLU A 56 -4.29 7.41 2.86
N GLY A 57 -4.52 6.22 2.26
CA GLY A 57 -4.51 5.96 0.82
C GLY A 57 -5.17 7.07 0.02
N ALA A 58 -6.47 7.31 0.24
CA ALA A 58 -7.23 8.32 -0.50
C ALA A 58 -6.65 9.74 -0.41
N LYS A 59 -6.04 10.13 0.70
CA LYS A 59 -5.45 11.48 0.85
C LYS A 59 -4.00 11.55 0.39
N GLY A 60 -3.38 10.43 0.00
CA GLY A 60 -2.01 10.41 -0.51
C GLY A 60 -0.99 10.80 0.55
N ARG A 61 -1.17 10.36 1.80
CA ARG A 61 -0.29 10.75 2.91
C ARG A 61 -0.06 9.61 3.91
N LEU A 62 1.03 9.70 4.66
CA LEU A 62 1.25 8.93 5.89
C LEU A 62 0.71 9.71 7.08
N GLN A 63 0.11 8.98 8.00
CA GLN A 63 -0.36 9.48 9.29
C GLN A 63 0.41 8.83 10.42
N LYS A 64 0.74 9.62 11.43
CA LYS A 64 1.30 9.15 12.69
C LYS A 64 0.25 9.32 13.78
N TYR A 65 -0.04 8.25 14.49
CA TYR A 65 -0.95 8.25 15.64
C TYR A 65 -0.16 8.04 16.92
N TRP A 66 -0.40 8.90 17.91
CA TRP A 66 0.29 8.87 19.20
C TRP A 66 -0.49 8.00 20.19
N LEU A 67 0.16 6.96 20.71
CA LEU A 67 -0.38 6.06 21.74
C LEU A 67 -0.05 6.54 23.16
N LYS A 68 1.07 7.24 23.33
CA LYS A 68 1.60 7.69 24.63
C LYS A 68 2.09 9.14 24.55
N GLY A 69 2.27 9.77 25.72
CA GLY A 69 2.74 11.16 25.85
C GLY A 69 1.61 12.19 25.79
N GLU A 70 1.97 13.47 25.78
CA GLU A 70 1.01 14.59 25.81
C GLU A 70 0.07 14.63 24.59
N LYS A 71 0.53 14.08 23.46
CA LYS A 71 -0.24 13.97 22.21
C LYS A 71 -1.07 12.67 22.12
N ALA A 72 -1.09 11.83 23.16
CA ALA A 72 -1.78 10.54 23.11
C ALA A 72 -3.25 10.69 22.68
N GLY A 73 -3.68 9.82 21.77
CA GLY A 73 -5.03 9.87 21.20
C GLY A 73 -5.17 10.73 19.94
N THR A 74 -4.12 11.44 19.54
CA THR A 74 -4.14 12.33 18.36
C THR A 74 -3.37 11.74 17.17
N SER A 75 -3.73 12.19 15.97
CA SER A 75 -3.02 11.89 14.73
C SER A 75 -2.46 13.15 14.09
N GLU A 76 -1.26 13.07 13.51
CA GLU A 76 -0.68 14.14 12.72
C GLU A 76 -0.16 13.62 11.37
N VAL A 77 -0.22 14.49 10.36
CA VAL A 77 0.30 14.17 9.02
C VAL A 77 1.80 14.06 9.11
N MET A 78 2.31 12.86 8.82
CA MET A 78 3.73 12.58 8.84
C MET A 78 4.39 12.98 7.53
N ALA A 79 3.86 12.52 6.40
CA ALA A 79 4.41 12.84 5.08
C ALA A 79 3.31 12.90 4.03
N VAL A 80 3.40 13.86 3.10
CA VAL A 80 2.58 13.88 1.89
C VAL A 80 3.36 13.14 0.80
N LEU A 81 2.70 12.20 0.13
CA LEU A 81 3.31 11.28 -0.81
C LEU A 81 2.97 11.66 -2.26
N PRO A 82 3.79 11.27 -3.25
CA PRO A 82 3.58 11.58 -4.67
C PRO A 82 2.40 10.79 -5.31
N GLY A 83 1.66 10.04 -4.52
CA GLY A 83 0.60 9.16 -4.98
C GLY A 83 -0.23 8.57 -3.85
N TYR A 84 -1.01 7.54 -4.16
CA TYR A 84 -1.90 6.87 -3.22
C TYR A 84 -1.16 5.69 -2.56
N PRO A 85 -0.78 5.80 -1.27
CA PRO A 85 -0.09 4.72 -0.58
C PRO A 85 -1.03 3.54 -0.34
N ASP A 86 -0.46 2.34 -0.43
CA ASP A 86 -1.13 1.07 -0.15
C ASP A 86 -0.68 0.57 1.24
N ASN A 87 0.55 0.03 1.31
CA ASN A 87 1.15 -0.45 2.55
C ASN A 87 2.44 0.27 2.94
N VAL A 88 2.74 0.23 4.24
CA VAL A 88 3.96 0.77 4.86
C VAL A 88 4.67 -0.31 5.67
N ARG A 89 6.01 -0.28 5.67
CA ARG A 89 6.90 -1.12 6.48
C ARG A 89 8.03 -0.28 7.07
N ALA A 90 8.36 -0.53 8.34
CA ALA A 90 9.57 0.03 8.94
C ALA A 90 10.76 -0.88 8.65
N ASN A 91 11.93 -0.28 8.45
CA ASN A 91 13.20 -0.99 8.48
C ASN A 91 13.83 -0.96 9.88
N GLU A 92 14.98 -1.62 10.03
CA GLU A 92 15.71 -1.71 11.31
C GLU A 92 16.18 -0.34 11.84
N ARG A 93 16.38 0.62 10.92
CA ARG A 93 16.76 2.00 11.23
C ARG A 93 15.57 2.85 11.71
N GLY A 94 14.34 2.35 11.61
CA GLY A 94 13.11 3.07 11.94
C GLY A 94 12.59 3.98 10.82
N GLU A 95 13.18 3.89 9.62
CA GLU A 95 12.68 4.55 8.42
C GLU A 95 11.54 3.72 7.80
N PHE A 96 10.69 4.35 7.01
CA PHE A 96 9.48 3.75 6.47
C PHE A 96 9.56 3.60 4.96
N TRP A 97 9.43 2.38 4.47
CA TRP A 97 9.17 2.08 3.07
C TRP A 97 7.67 2.02 2.82
N VAL A 98 7.23 2.66 1.74
CA VAL A 98 5.81 2.78 1.38
C VAL A 98 5.64 2.36 -0.07
N ALA A 99 4.74 1.41 -0.30
CA ALA A 99 4.28 1.04 -1.63
C ALA A 99 3.22 2.06 -2.09
N ILE A 100 3.40 2.62 -3.27
CA ILE A 100 2.48 3.58 -3.88
C ILE A 100 1.80 2.91 -5.08
N HIS A 101 0.48 2.78 -5.00
CA HIS A 101 -0.31 2.11 -6.03
C HIS A 101 -0.34 2.89 -7.36
N SER A 102 -0.47 4.22 -7.27
CA SER A 102 -0.53 5.09 -8.45
C SER A 102 -0.15 6.53 -8.10
N ARG A 103 0.32 7.29 -9.11
CA ARG A 103 0.59 8.72 -8.97
C ARG A 103 -0.69 9.51 -8.72
N ALA A 104 -0.55 10.62 -8.01
CA ALA A 104 -1.62 11.59 -7.87
C ALA A 104 -1.92 12.25 -9.23
N THR A 105 -3.15 12.10 -9.74
CA THR A 105 -3.67 12.89 -10.85
C THR A 105 -4.73 13.87 -10.34
N ILE A 106 -5.02 14.91 -11.13
CA ILE A 106 -6.11 15.85 -10.80
C ILE A 106 -7.45 15.12 -10.65
N TYR A 107 -7.69 14.12 -11.49
CA TYR A 107 -8.91 13.31 -11.45
C TYR A 107 -8.99 12.51 -10.16
N SER A 108 -7.93 11.79 -9.80
CA SER A 108 -7.91 10.98 -8.58
C SER A 108 -7.96 11.86 -7.32
N TYR A 109 -7.38 13.06 -7.35
CA TYR A 109 -7.43 14.04 -6.26
C TYR A 109 -8.85 14.58 -6.03
N ILE A 110 -9.56 14.91 -7.11
CA ILE A 110 -10.97 15.33 -7.02
C ILE A 110 -11.82 14.19 -6.45
N ASN A 111 -11.61 12.96 -6.94
CA ASN A 111 -12.30 11.78 -6.43
C ASN A 111 -11.99 11.46 -4.96
N SER A 112 -10.86 11.90 -4.43
CA SER A 112 -10.49 11.65 -3.04
C SER A 112 -10.94 12.72 -2.04
N LYS A 113 -11.44 13.85 -2.54
CA LYS A 113 -12.00 14.91 -1.67
C LYS A 113 -13.39 14.59 -1.17
N ASP A 114 -14.27 14.14 -2.05
CA ASP A 114 -15.69 13.97 -1.75
C ASP A 114 -16.20 12.57 -2.15
N PRO A 115 -16.59 11.73 -1.18
CA PRO A 115 -17.20 10.43 -1.44
C PRO A 115 -18.48 10.49 -2.29
N GLN A 116 -19.28 11.57 -2.21
CA GLN A 116 -20.51 11.73 -2.98
C GLN A 116 -20.20 11.97 -4.45
N LEU A 117 -19.26 12.89 -4.74
CA LEU A 117 -18.76 13.13 -6.08
C LEU A 117 -18.13 11.87 -6.69
N ARG A 118 -17.33 11.13 -5.91
CA ARG A 118 -16.75 9.85 -6.34
C ARG A 118 -17.85 8.85 -6.73
N LEU A 119 -18.88 8.71 -5.89
CA LEU A 119 -19.99 7.79 -6.18
C LEU A 119 -20.77 8.22 -7.42
N PHE A 120 -20.95 9.53 -7.63
CA PHE A 120 -21.57 10.07 -8.83
C PHE A 120 -20.76 9.75 -10.09
N LEU A 121 -19.45 10.02 -10.09
CA LEU A 121 -18.56 9.72 -11.21
C LEU A 121 -18.50 8.23 -11.53
N LEU A 122 -18.56 7.36 -10.51
CA LEU A 122 -18.61 5.92 -10.68
C LEU A 122 -19.89 5.43 -11.38
N LYS A 123 -21.03 6.12 -11.22
CA LYS A 123 -22.32 5.78 -11.85
C LYS A 123 -22.42 6.15 -13.33
N LEU A 124 -21.57 7.06 -13.82
CA LEU A 124 -21.57 7.46 -15.22
C LEU A 124 -21.11 6.29 -16.11
N PRO A 125 -21.70 6.03 -17.28
CA PRO A 125 -21.30 4.95 -18.19
C PRO A 125 -20.00 5.28 -18.96
N ILE A 126 -18.97 5.71 -18.24
CA ILE A 126 -17.64 6.01 -18.78
C ILE A 126 -16.88 4.69 -18.98
N PRO A 127 -16.40 4.40 -20.21
CA PRO A 127 -15.62 3.20 -20.48
C PRO A 127 -14.41 3.05 -19.55
N VAL A 128 -14.14 1.82 -19.10
CA VAL A 128 -13.02 1.50 -18.19
C VAL A 128 -11.68 2.02 -18.73
N LYS A 129 -11.45 1.91 -20.05
CA LYS A 129 -10.24 2.42 -20.71
C LYS A 129 -10.07 3.93 -20.53
N LEU A 130 -11.16 4.70 -20.67
CA LEU A 130 -11.12 6.15 -20.47
C LEU A 130 -10.89 6.50 -18.99
N ARG A 131 -11.53 5.78 -18.06
CA ARG A 131 -11.25 5.94 -16.62
C ARG A 131 -9.79 5.65 -16.29
N SER A 132 -9.21 4.59 -16.84
CA SER A 132 -7.80 4.24 -16.64
C SER A 132 -6.87 5.36 -17.12
N LEU A 133 -7.13 5.95 -18.29
CA LEU A 133 -6.38 7.10 -18.80
C LEU A 133 -6.47 8.32 -17.87
N LEU A 134 -7.64 8.62 -17.31
CA LEU A 134 -7.82 9.72 -16.33
C LEU A 134 -7.04 9.49 -15.02
N HIS A 135 -6.79 8.23 -14.67
CA HIS A 135 -5.95 7.83 -13.54
C HIS A 135 -4.45 7.71 -13.90
N GLY A 136 -4.03 8.21 -15.06
CA GLY A 136 -2.62 8.24 -15.48
C GLY A 136 -2.25 7.21 -16.54
N GLY A 137 -3.19 6.34 -16.96
CA GLY A 137 -3.10 5.50 -18.16
C GLY A 137 -2.14 4.31 -18.09
N GLN A 138 -0.98 4.45 -17.44
CA GLN A 138 0.02 3.40 -17.32
C GLN A 138 0.32 3.14 -15.85
N LEU A 139 0.12 1.87 -15.46
CA LEU A 139 0.54 1.39 -14.15
C LEU A 139 2.08 1.39 -14.10
N ARG A 140 2.59 1.83 -12.97
CA ARG A 140 4.02 1.90 -12.68
C ARG A 140 4.22 1.70 -11.18
N ALA A 141 5.21 0.91 -10.80
CA ALA A 141 5.55 0.77 -9.39
C ALA A 141 6.28 2.01 -8.90
N ILE A 142 5.83 2.54 -7.76
CA ILE A 142 6.51 3.61 -7.05
C ILE A 142 6.67 3.17 -5.60
N ILE A 143 7.87 3.31 -5.09
CA ILE A 143 8.24 3.00 -3.71
C ILE A 143 8.89 4.24 -3.13
N VAL A 144 8.47 4.62 -1.93
CA VAL A 144 8.97 5.82 -1.25
C VAL A 144 9.56 5.42 0.10
N LYS A 145 10.72 5.97 0.40
CA LYS A 145 11.36 5.90 1.71
C LYS A 145 11.12 7.20 2.47
N CYS A 146 10.67 7.11 3.71
CA CYS A 146 10.42 8.26 4.58
C CYS A 146 11.19 8.12 5.90
N SER A 147 11.72 9.23 6.42
CA SER A 147 12.32 9.29 7.75
C SER A 147 11.23 9.29 8.85
N PRO A 148 11.58 8.98 10.12
CA PRO A 148 10.65 9.10 11.25
C PRO A 148 10.04 10.49 11.44
N GLU A 149 10.73 11.53 10.97
CA GLU A 149 10.30 12.93 11.02
C GLU A 149 9.42 13.31 9.82
N GLY A 150 9.18 12.39 8.89
CA GLY A 150 8.31 12.63 7.74
C GLY A 150 9.01 13.20 6.50
N LYS A 151 10.35 13.20 6.47
CA LYS A 151 11.10 13.62 5.27
C LYS A 151 11.14 12.49 4.25
N LEU A 152 10.88 12.79 2.98
CA LEU A 152 11.10 11.83 1.89
C LEU A 152 12.61 11.70 1.67
N LEU A 153 13.13 10.49 1.85
CA LEU A 153 14.55 10.17 1.73
C LEU A 153 14.88 9.65 0.32
N GLN A 154 14.00 8.83 -0.24
CA GLN A 154 14.24 8.16 -1.52
C GLN A 154 12.92 7.85 -2.22
N ILE A 155 12.93 7.93 -3.55
CA ILE A 155 11.82 7.50 -4.41
C ILE A 155 12.40 6.59 -5.48
N LEU A 156 11.90 5.36 -5.57
CA LEU A 156 12.24 4.40 -6.61
C LEU A 156 10.99 4.20 -7.48
N GLU A 157 11.16 4.31 -8.79
CA GLU A 157 10.04 4.21 -9.73
C GLU A 157 10.44 3.41 -10.96
N ASP A 158 9.65 2.38 -11.29
CA ASP A 158 9.70 1.73 -12.60
C ASP A 158 8.80 2.50 -13.56
N GLY A 159 9.32 3.62 -14.07
CA GLY A 159 8.54 4.60 -14.84
C GLY A 159 7.98 4.05 -16.16
N GLU A 160 8.59 3.01 -16.70
CA GLU A 160 8.13 2.32 -17.92
C GLU A 160 7.26 1.08 -17.59
N GLY A 161 7.25 0.64 -16.33
CA GLY A 161 6.55 -0.57 -15.90
C GLY A 161 7.14 -1.83 -16.55
N LYS A 162 8.46 -1.87 -16.75
CA LYS A 162 9.13 -2.98 -17.45
C LYS A 162 9.18 -4.25 -16.61
N VAL A 163 9.39 -4.09 -15.30
CA VAL A 163 9.61 -5.18 -14.35
C VAL A 163 8.49 -5.21 -13.32
N VAL A 164 8.15 -4.07 -12.73
CA VAL A 164 7.11 -3.97 -11.70
C VAL A 164 6.07 -2.96 -12.15
N ILE A 165 4.94 -3.45 -12.67
CA ILE A 165 3.85 -2.59 -13.14
C ILE A 165 3.01 -2.04 -11.98
N ALA A 166 2.95 -2.73 -10.84
CA ALA A 166 2.27 -2.27 -9.64
C ALA A 166 2.93 -2.90 -8.41
N VAL A 167 3.09 -2.11 -7.36
CA VAL A 167 3.59 -2.59 -6.07
C VAL A 167 2.53 -2.37 -5.00
N SER A 168 2.29 -3.39 -4.20
CA SER A 168 1.36 -3.35 -3.05
C SER A 168 2.08 -3.55 -1.73
N GLU A 169 3.25 -4.19 -1.74
CA GLU A 169 4.05 -4.43 -0.54
C GLU A 169 5.53 -4.19 -0.83
N VAL A 170 6.26 -3.65 0.14
CA VAL A 170 7.70 -3.48 0.08
C VAL A 170 8.32 -3.77 1.44
N GLU A 171 9.40 -4.55 1.48
CA GLU A 171 10.15 -4.85 2.70
C GLU A 171 11.66 -4.77 2.44
N GLU A 172 12.38 -4.03 3.30
CA GLU A 172 13.85 -3.97 3.30
C GLU A 172 14.40 -5.10 4.17
N ARG A 173 15.22 -5.97 3.58
CA ARG A 173 15.90 -7.05 4.29
C ARG A 173 17.22 -7.41 3.61
N ASP A 174 18.29 -7.53 4.39
CA ASP A 174 19.62 -7.93 3.93
C ASP A 174 20.16 -7.06 2.77
N GLY A 175 19.95 -5.74 2.84
CA GLY A 175 20.36 -4.79 1.80
C GLY A 175 19.55 -4.91 0.49
N LYS A 176 18.41 -5.59 0.52
CA LYS A 176 17.52 -5.77 -0.64
C LYS A 176 16.12 -5.26 -0.33
N LEU A 177 15.46 -4.75 -1.36
CA LEU A 177 14.02 -4.48 -1.33
C LEU A 177 13.27 -5.63 -1.99
N TRP A 178 12.41 -6.24 -1.20
CA TRP A 178 11.48 -7.28 -1.63
C TRP A 178 10.13 -6.62 -1.92
N MET A 179 9.64 -6.78 -3.14
CA MET A 179 8.43 -6.11 -3.62
C MET A 179 7.37 -7.13 -4.01
N GLY A 180 6.21 -7.00 -3.40
CA GLY A 180 5.02 -7.80 -3.70
C GLY A 180 3.99 -7.01 -4.50
N SER A 181 3.22 -7.71 -5.32
CA SER A 181 2.14 -7.12 -6.11
C SER A 181 0.91 -8.02 -6.10
N VAL A 182 -0.27 -7.43 -5.99
CA VAL A 182 -1.53 -8.14 -6.21
C VAL A 182 -1.82 -8.40 -7.69
N LEU A 183 -1.09 -7.74 -8.60
CA LEU A 183 -1.28 -7.85 -10.04
C LEU A 183 -0.22 -8.72 -10.74
N MET A 184 0.84 -9.12 -10.04
CA MET A 184 1.94 -9.86 -10.65
C MET A 184 2.13 -11.24 -9.99
N PRO A 185 2.43 -12.29 -10.76
CA PRO A 185 2.61 -13.64 -10.25
C PRO A 185 4.04 -13.90 -9.72
N PHE A 186 4.80 -12.87 -9.38
CA PHE A 186 6.18 -12.99 -8.92
C PHE A 186 6.52 -11.92 -7.88
N ILE A 187 7.56 -12.19 -7.09
CA ILE A 187 8.18 -11.25 -6.17
C ILE A 187 9.35 -10.59 -6.88
N ALA A 188 9.40 -9.26 -6.90
CA ALA A 188 10.51 -8.52 -7.46
C ALA A 188 11.53 -8.19 -6.37
N VAL A 189 12.82 -8.27 -6.70
CA VAL A 189 13.91 -7.97 -5.77
C VAL A 189 14.79 -6.88 -6.37
N TYR A 190 15.04 -5.82 -5.60
CA TYR A 190 15.94 -4.73 -5.97
C TYR A 190 17.09 -4.66 -4.97
N GLN A 191 18.32 -4.62 -5.48
CA GLN A 191 19.51 -4.46 -4.66
C GLN A 191 19.65 -2.99 -4.27
N LEU A 192 19.69 -2.68 -2.98
CA LEU A 192 20.05 -1.35 -2.50
C LEU A 192 21.57 -1.20 -2.63
N GLU A 193 21.99 -0.10 -3.23
CA GLU A 193 23.40 0.33 -3.32
C GLU A 193 23.87 0.97 -2.01
#